data_AF-A0A2J0SMB5-F1
#
_entry.id   AF-A0A2J0SMB5-F1
#
_cell.length_a   1.000
_cell.length_b   1.000
_cell.length_c   1.000
_cell.angle_alpha   90.00
_cell.angle_beta   90.00
_cell.angle_gamma   90.00
#
_symmetry.space_group_name_H-M   'P 1'
#
loop_
_entity.id
_entity.type
_entity.pdbx_description
1 polymer ?
#
loop_
_entity_poly.entity_id
_entity_poly.type
_entity_poly.pdbx_seq_one_letter_code
_entity_poly.pdbx_strand_id
1 'polypeptide(L)'
;MFDVRGLNGHHAIRKWRLAIAGWLLLAFAAAAQDGVHAYDIPAQPLEQAVERFSVISGWSVMYPGELAAGRNSHALRESLAPLPALQVLLQDSGIKAEVIGEQRVVLRRSTSSTAEPGVGAELPDTERRRRYAGLQQRLRAAFCDDPDLAPGRYAATLRFSVASDGQVHSPELLSGSGNAGRDARLLQALQALTVAADAAALPQPVTLQIRPSGTDHDCGRRSPLP
;
A
#
# COMPACT_ATOMS: atom_id res chain seq x y z
N MET A 1 49.39 33.92 18.26
CA MET A 1 48.26 33.03 17.91
C MET A 1 47.33 33.06 19.09
N PHE A 2 46.24 33.83 18.95
CA PHE A 2 45.45 34.37 20.05
C PHE A 2 44.18 33.55 20.27
N ASP A 3 43.98 33.12 21.52
CA ASP A 3 42.69 32.83 22.12
C ASP A 3 42.43 33.98 23.10
N VAL A 4 41.27 34.66 23.03
CA VAL A 4 40.49 35.09 24.20
C VAL A 4 39.02 35.32 23.81
N ARG A 5 38.17 34.48 24.42
CA ARG A 5 36.85 34.77 25.05
C ARG A 5 36.20 36.15 24.85
N GLY A 6 34.91 36.08 24.52
CA GLY A 6 33.85 36.77 25.29
C GLY A 6 33.26 38.02 24.66
N LEU A 7 31.99 37.95 24.25
CA LEU A 7 31.09 39.10 24.18
C LEU A 7 29.70 38.64 24.63
N ASN A 8 29.49 38.68 25.95
CA ASN A 8 28.17 38.75 26.55
C ASN A 8 27.58 40.13 26.24
N GLY A 9 26.35 40.16 25.71
CA GLY A 9 25.62 41.38 25.41
C GLY A 9 24.13 41.26 25.74
N HIS A 10 23.79 40.69 26.89
CA HIS A 10 22.47 40.93 27.48
C HIS A 10 22.48 42.33 28.09
N HIS A 11 21.71 43.26 27.51
CA HIS A 11 21.01 44.39 28.16
C HIS A 11 20.76 45.54 27.16
N ALA A 12 19.64 45.53 26.46
CA ALA A 12 19.00 46.78 25.98
C ALA A 12 17.52 46.56 25.69
N ILE A 13 16.74 46.30 26.75
CA ILE A 13 15.29 46.50 26.74
C ILE A 13 15.06 48.01 26.86
N ARG A 14 14.52 48.69 25.84
CA ARG A 14 13.50 49.76 25.98
C ARG A 14 13.26 50.57 24.69
N LYS A 15 11.97 50.61 24.32
CA LYS A 15 11.26 51.73 23.65
C LYS A 15 11.51 51.95 22.16
N TRP A 16 10.78 51.23 21.30
CA TRP A 16 10.19 51.85 20.11
C TRP A 16 8.71 51.50 20.08
N ARG A 17 7.89 52.43 20.59
CA ARG A 17 6.44 52.45 20.40
C ARG A 17 6.19 53.01 19.00
N LEU A 18 5.38 52.28 18.24
CA LEU A 18 4.50 52.77 17.16
C LEU A 18 5.18 53.44 15.96
N ALA A 19 5.31 52.70 14.86
CA ALA A 19 4.88 53.12 13.51
C ALA A 19 5.47 52.19 12.41
N ILE A 20 4.90 51.01 12.20
CA ILE A 20 4.67 50.46 10.84
C ILE A 20 3.34 49.71 10.93
N ALA A 21 2.26 50.48 10.78
CA ALA A 21 0.96 49.93 10.47
C ALA A 21 0.99 49.39 9.05
N GLY A 22 0.60 48.12 8.89
CA GLY A 22 0.21 47.54 7.62
C GLY A 22 1.35 47.30 6.64
N TRP A 23 1.89 46.08 6.62
CA TRP A 23 2.10 45.34 5.38
C TRP A 23 2.47 43.87 5.70
N LEU A 24 1.73 42.96 5.05
CA LEU A 24 1.99 41.53 4.90
C LEU A 24 1.72 40.59 6.09
N LEU A 25 0.56 40.73 6.73
CA LEU A 25 -0.18 39.56 7.23
C LEU A 25 -1.29 39.22 6.24
N LEU A 26 -0.95 38.52 5.17
CA LEU A 26 -1.86 37.74 4.32
C LEU A 26 -1.02 36.67 3.59
N ALA A 27 -0.34 35.84 4.37
CA ALA A 27 -0.07 34.49 3.91
C ALA A 27 -1.44 33.80 3.89
N PHE A 28 -2.12 33.88 2.75
CA PHE A 28 -3.27 33.02 2.48
C PHE A 28 -2.70 31.61 2.52
N ALA A 29 -2.86 30.93 3.66
CA ALA A 29 -2.85 29.48 3.67
C ALA A 29 -4.01 29.10 2.73
N ALA A 30 -3.69 28.82 1.47
CA ALA A 30 -4.59 28.10 0.60
C ALA A 30 -4.75 26.72 1.24
N ALA A 31 -5.69 26.62 2.18
CA ALA A 31 -6.22 25.34 2.59
C ALA A 31 -6.68 24.68 1.28
N ALA A 32 -6.01 23.60 0.90
CA ALA A 32 -6.46 22.69 -0.12
C ALA A 32 -7.90 22.32 0.25
N GLN A 33 -8.87 22.99 -0.36
CA GLN A 33 -10.26 22.69 -0.10
C GLN A 33 -10.53 21.41 -0.86
N ASP A 34 -10.63 20.30 -0.13
CA ASP A 34 -11.39 19.12 -0.55
C ASP A 34 -12.88 19.50 -0.64
N GLY A 35 -13.16 20.48 -1.49
CA GLY A 35 -14.46 21.05 -1.72
C GLY A 35 -15.24 20.17 -2.69
N VAL A 36 -16.56 20.24 -2.59
CA VAL A 36 -17.43 19.66 -3.61
C VAL A 36 -17.30 20.52 -4.87
N HIS A 37 -16.96 19.89 -6.00
CA HIS A 37 -16.88 20.56 -7.31
C HIS A 37 -17.98 20.04 -8.23
N ALA A 38 -18.55 20.91 -9.05
CA ALA A 38 -19.49 20.53 -10.09
C ALA A 38 -18.71 20.00 -11.31
N TYR A 39 -18.97 18.75 -11.70
CA TYR A 39 -18.38 18.13 -12.87
C TYR A 39 -19.42 17.97 -13.96
N ASP A 40 -19.05 18.33 -15.20
CA ASP A 40 -19.80 17.99 -16.42
C ASP A 40 -18.80 17.47 -17.47
N ILE A 41 -18.48 16.19 -17.33
CA ILE A 41 -17.55 15.45 -18.18
C ILE A 41 -18.35 14.35 -18.89
N PRO A 42 -18.57 14.46 -20.22
CA PRO A 42 -19.26 13.41 -20.97
C PRO A 42 -18.39 12.15 -21.08
N ALA A 43 -18.99 11.03 -21.47
CA ALA A 43 -18.22 9.83 -21.84
C ALA A 43 -17.31 10.15 -23.04
N GLN A 44 -16.01 10.08 -22.82
CA GLN A 44 -14.99 10.52 -23.79
C GLN A 44 -13.69 9.71 -23.58
N PRO A 45 -12.66 9.83 -24.44
CA PRO A 45 -11.39 9.17 -24.23
C PRO A 45 -10.83 9.48 -22.84
N LEU A 46 -10.37 8.44 -22.14
CA LEU A 46 -10.04 8.53 -20.71
C LEU A 46 -8.98 9.59 -20.42
N GLU A 47 -8.00 9.74 -21.30
CA GLU A 47 -6.94 10.75 -21.19
C GLU A 47 -7.53 12.17 -21.08
N GLN A 48 -8.47 12.51 -21.99
CA GLN A 48 -9.14 13.80 -22.01
C GLN A 48 -10.04 13.99 -20.78
N ALA A 49 -10.68 12.92 -20.30
CA ALA A 49 -11.54 12.96 -19.13
C ALA A 49 -10.74 13.25 -17.85
N VAL A 50 -9.61 12.57 -17.66
CA VAL A 50 -8.70 12.77 -16.53
C VAL A 50 -8.11 14.17 -16.55
N GLU A 51 -7.73 14.68 -17.72
CA GLU A 51 -7.24 16.05 -17.86
C GLU A 51 -8.30 17.09 -17.43
N ARG A 52 -9.55 16.97 -17.91
CA ARG A 52 -10.63 17.85 -17.48
C ARG A 52 -10.92 17.75 -15.99
N PHE A 53 -10.89 16.54 -15.44
CA PHE A 53 -11.03 16.32 -14.00
C PHE A 53 -9.93 17.04 -13.22
N SER A 54 -8.66 16.93 -13.63
CA SER A 54 -7.53 17.61 -12.99
C SER A 54 -7.66 19.13 -13.03
N VAL A 55 -8.16 19.69 -14.15
CA VAL A 55 -8.42 21.12 -14.28
C VAL A 55 -9.52 21.60 -13.34
N ILE A 56 -10.61 20.84 -13.18
CA ILE A 56 -11.75 21.22 -12.33
C ILE A 56 -11.41 21.09 -10.84
N SER A 57 -10.78 19.98 -10.46
CA SER A 57 -10.53 19.61 -9.05
C SER A 57 -9.22 20.18 -8.49
N GLY A 58 -8.26 20.53 -9.36
CA GLY A 58 -6.89 20.86 -8.95
C GLY A 58 -6.05 19.64 -8.55
N TRP A 59 -6.57 18.42 -8.70
CA TRP A 59 -5.84 17.20 -8.35
C TRP A 59 -4.84 16.80 -9.43
N SER A 60 -3.64 16.41 -9.00
CA SER A 60 -2.62 15.84 -9.89
C SER A 60 -2.85 14.35 -10.05
N VAL A 61 -3.10 13.92 -11.28
CA VAL A 61 -3.37 12.52 -11.64
C VAL A 61 -2.21 11.98 -12.47
N MET A 62 -1.51 10.98 -11.96
CA MET A 62 -0.36 10.35 -12.61
C MET A 62 -0.72 8.94 -13.10
N TYR A 63 -0.33 8.58 -14.33
CA TYR A 63 -0.58 7.25 -14.86
C TYR A 63 0.40 6.88 -16.00
N PRO A 64 0.70 5.58 -16.21
CA PRO A 64 1.41 5.11 -17.39
C PRO A 64 0.56 5.31 -18.65
N GLY A 65 1.14 5.81 -19.76
CA GLY A 65 0.39 6.15 -20.97
C GLY A 65 -0.40 4.98 -21.57
N GLU A 66 0.12 3.75 -21.48
CA GLU A 66 -0.59 2.55 -21.97
C GLU A 66 -1.88 2.23 -21.20
N LEU A 67 -2.06 2.81 -20.02
CA LEU A 67 -3.19 2.54 -19.15
C LEU A 67 -4.46 3.23 -19.66
N ALA A 68 -4.35 4.41 -20.26
CA ALA A 68 -5.49 5.17 -20.79
C ALA A 68 -5.74 4.97 -22.29
N ALA A 69 -4.76 4.46 -23.03
CA ALA A 69 -4.86 4.21 -24.46
C ALA A 69 -6.06 3.30 -24.81
N GLY A 70 -6.92 3.79 -25.72
CA GLY A 70 -8.07 3.05 -26.25
C GLY A 70 -9.23 2.85 -25.26
N ARG A 71 -9.23 3.52 -24.10
CA ARG A 71 -10.31 3.43 -23.10
C ARG A 71 -11.13 4.71 -23.06
N ASN A 72 -12.40 4.55 -22.68
CA ASN A 72 -13.33 5.65 -22.47
C ASN A 72 -13.65 5.78 -20.98
N SER A 73 -13.89 7.02 -20.52
CA SER A 73 -14.42 7.30 -19.20
C SER A 73 -15.94 7.13 -19.16
N HIS A 74 -16.48 6.93 -17.96
CA HIS A 74 -17.90 7.09 -17.73
C HIS A 74 -18.28 8.59 -17.77
N ALA A 75 -19.55 8.89 -18.00
CA ALA A 75 -20.05 10.26 -17.90
C ALA A 75 -20.21 10.67 -16.43
N LEU A 76 -19.78 11.88 -16.09
CA LEU A 76 -19.92 12.45 -14.75
C LEU A 76 -20.59 13.83 -14.86
N ARG A 77 -21.79 13.95 -14.30
CA ARG A 77 -22.61 15.17 -14.33
C ARG A 77 -23.17 15.51 -12.96
N GLU A 78 -22.30 15.49 -11.96
CA GLU A 78 -22.68 15.63 -10.56
C GLU A 78 -21.69 16.51 -9.80
N SER A 79 -22.14 17.05 -8.68
CA SER A 79 -21.31 17.79 -7.74
C SER A 79 -20.78 16.86 -6.67
N LEU A 80 -19.48 16.56 -6.70
CA LEU A 80 -18.86 15.58 -5.82
C LEU A 80 -17.52 16.09 -5.28
N ALA A 81 -17.04 15.50 -4.18
CA ALA A 81 -15.65 15.65 -3.81
C ALA A 81 -14.74 14.98 -4.87
N PRO A 82 -13.48 15.44 -5.05
CA PRO A 82 -12.62 14.98 -6.14
C PRO A 82 -12.39 13.47 -6.19
N LEU A 83 -12.18 12.82 -5.05
CA LEU A 83 -11.90 11.38 -5.02
C LEU A 83 -13.14 10.54 -5.45
N PRO A 84 -14.35 10.74 -4.88
CA PRO A 84 -15.57 10.11 -5.39
C PRO A 84 -15.85 10.43 -6.87
N ALA A 85 -15.65 11.68 -7.29
CA ALA A 85 -15.82 12.09 -8.69
C ALA A 85 -14.92 11.29 -9.63
N LEU A 86 -13.64 11.14 -9.27
CA LEU A 86 -12.68 10.36 -10.04
C LEU A 86 -13.06 8.88 -10.09
N GLN A 87 -13.60 8.31 -9.01
CA GLN A 87 -14.06 6.92 -9.00
C GLN A 87 -15.22 6.69 -9.97
N VAL A 88 -16.20 7.60 -10.00
CA VAL A 88 -17.31 7.56 -10.98
C VAL A 88 -16.76 7.68 -12.41
N LEU A 89 -15.82 8.60 -12.63
CA LEU A 89 -15.22 8.80 -13.95
C LEU A 89 -14.48 7.56 -14.48
N LEU A 90 -13.85 6.80 -13.58
CA LEU A 90 -13.11 5.57 -13.87
C LEU A 90 -13.99 4.31 -13.88
N GLN A 91 -15.29 4.43 -13.63
CA GLN A 91 -16.21 3.31 -13.64
C GLN A 91 -16.15 2.57 -14.99
N ASP A 92 -16.19 1.24 -14.95
CA ASP A 92 -16.13 0.33 -16.11
C ASP A 92 -14.85 0.43 -16.97
N SER A 93 -13.88 1.26 -16.62
CA SER A 93 -12.61 1.39 -17.35
C SER A 93 -11.57 0.31 -17.02
N GLY A 94 -11.79 -0.45 -15.94
CA GLY A 94 -10.82 -1.40 -15.40
C GLY A 94 -9.61 -0.73 -14.73
N ILE A 95 -9.81 0.49 -14.19
CA ILE A 95 -8.77 1.32 -13.59
C ILE A 95 -9.25 1.82 -12.22
N LYS A 96 -8.33 1.90 -11.26
CA LYS A 96 -8.56 2.46 -9.93
C LYS A 96 -7.60 3.62 -9.66
N ALA A 97 -8.06 4.59 -8.88
CA ALA A 97 -7.24 5.68 -8.37
C ALA A 97 -6.69 5.33 -6.98
N GLU A 98 -5.38 5.51 -6.78
CA GLU A 98 -4.67 5.32 -5.51
C GLU A 98 -4.15 6.68 -5.04
N VAL A 99 -4.57 7.13 -3.85
CA VAL A 99 -4.14 8.42 -3.27
C VAL A 99 -2.71 8.30 -2.75
N ILE A 100 -1.82 9.19 -3.21
CA ILE A 100 -0.39 9.20 -2.84
C ILE A 100 0.03 10.49 -2.12
N GLY A 101 -0.93 11.32 -1.75
CA GLY A 101 -0.72 12.54 -0.98
C GLY A 101 -1.92 13.47 -1.08
N GLU A 102 -1.79 14.65 -0.48
CA GLU A 102 -2.81 15.70 -0.53
C GLU A 102 -3.03 16.12 -2.00
N GLN A 103 -4.23 15.85 -2.53
CA GLN A 103 -4.64 16.13 -3.90
C GLN A 103 -3.78 15.47 -5.00
N ARG A 104 -3.14 14.34 -4.68
CA ARG A 104 -2.31 13.58 -5.64
C ARG A 104 -2.75 12.12 -5.71
N VAL A 105 -2.99 11.64 -6.92
CA VAL A 105 -3.42 10.25 -7.18
C VAL A 105 -2.62 9.61 -8.31
N VAL A 106 -2.46 8.29 -8.23
CA VAL A 106 -1.91 7.45 -9.28
C VAL A 106 -2.99 6.52 -9.80
N LEU A 107 -3.17 6.44 -11.11
CA LEU A 107 -4.08 5.46 -11.72
C LEU A 107 -3.36 4.14 -11.97
N ARG A 108 -4.02 3.04 -11.61
CA ARG A 108 -3.50 1.68 -11.78
C ARG A 108 -4.59 0.78 -12.32
N ARG A 109 -4.23 -0.29 -13.04
CA ARG A 109 -5.22 -1.29 -13.48
C ARG A 109 -5.90 -1.85 -12.24
N SER A 110 -7.23 -1.87 -12.24
CA SER A 110 -7.95 -2.69 -11.30
C SER A 110 -7.70 -4.12 -11.72
N THR A 111 -6.84 -4.82 -10.99
CA THR A 111 -6.86 -6.27 -11.02
C THR A 111 -8.23 -6.66 -10.49
N SER A 112 -9.15 -7.00 -11.38
CA SER A 112 -10.39 -7.70 -11.07
C SER A 112 -10.06 -9.12 -10.59
N SER A 113 -9.31 -9.20 -9.49
CA SER A 113 -9.59 -10.21 -8.50
C SER A 113 -10.66 -9.59 -7.63
N THR A 114 -11.82 -10.23 -7.56
CA THR A 114 -12.85 -9.96 -6.56
C THR A 114 -12.23 -10.10 -5.17
N ALA A 115 -11.61 -9.03 -4.71
CA ALA A 115 -11.13 -8.81 -3.37
C ALA A 115 -11.23 -7.30 -3.20
N GLU A 116 -12.35 -6.88 -2.63
CA GLU A 116 -12.52 -5.53 -2.10
C GLU A 116 -11.23 -5.12 -1.37
N PRO A 117 -10.77 -3.86 -1.48
CA PRO A 117 -9.99 -3.30 -0.41
C PRO A 117 -10.93 -3.24 0.79
N GLY A 118 -10.97 -4.34 1.55
CA GLY A 118 -11.48 -4.31 2.90
C GLY A 118 -10.68 -3.23 3.59
N VAL A 119 -11.30 -2.06 3.75
CA VAL A 119 -11.08 -1.21 4.90
C VAL A 119 -11.27 -2.17 6.06
N GLY A 120 -10.19 -2.81 6.49
CA GLY A 120 -10.21 -3.61 7.68
C GLY A 120 -10.72 -2.67 8.74
N ALA A 121 -11.93 -2.90 9.23
CA ALA A 121 -12.31 -2.45 10.56
C ALA A 121 -11.08 -2.72 11.42
N GLU A 122 -10.40 -1.67 11.89
CA GLU A 122 -9.06 -1.76 12.46
C GLU A 122 -9.07 -2.83 13.54
N LEU A 123 -8.66 -4.03 13.17
CA LEU A 123 -8.59 -5.14 14.10
C LEU A 123 -7.61 -4.69 15.18
N PRO A 124 -7.97 -4.85 16.47
CA PRO A 124 -7.04 -4.59 17.55
C PRO A 124 -5.70 -5.25 17.24
N ASP A 125 -4.61 -4.51 17.38
CA ASP A 125 -3.28 -4.97 16.95
C ASP A 125 -2.89 -6.34 17.55
N THR A 126 -3.38 -6.63 18.75
CA THR A 126 -3.23 -7.92 19.44
C THR A 126 -3.89 -9.09 18.70
N GLU A 127 -5.10 -8.89 18.18
CA GLU A 127 -5.84 -9.90 17.43
C GLU A 127 -5.19 -10.14 16.07
N ARG A 128 -4.79 -9.06 15.39
CA ARG A 128 -4.03 -9.14 14.14
C ARG A 128 -2.73 -9.92 14.31
N ARG A 129 -1.95 -9.66 15.37
CA ARG A 129 -0.72 -10.42 15.68
C ARG A 129 -1.00 -11.90 15.94
N ARG A 130 -2.07 -12.22 16.67
CA ARG A 130 -2.47 -13.62 16.93
C ARG A 130 -2.78 -14.36 15.63
N ARG A 131 -3.53 -13.73 14.72
CA ARG A 131 -3.87 -14.30 13.41
C ARG A 131 -2.64 -14.50 12.54
N TYR A 132 -1.74 -13.50 12.47
CA TYR A 132 -0.45 -13.65 11.78
C TYR A 132 0.40 -14.79 12.38
N ALA A 133 0.44 -14.92 13.71
CA ALA A 133 1.16 -16.00 14.37
C ALA A 133 0.59 -17.38 14.02
N GLY A 134 -0.73 -17.52 13.97
CA GLY A 134 -1.40 -18.76 13.53
C GLY A 134 -1.07 -19.13 12.08
N LEU A 135 -1.11 -18.13 11.18
CA LEU A 135 -0.72 -18.31 9.78
C LEU A 135 0.76 -18.74 9.65
N GLN A 136 1.68 -18.06 10.35
CA GLN A 136 3.09 -18.39 10.35
C GLN A 136 3.36 -19.81 10.90
N GLN A 137 2.66 -20.21 11.95
CA GLN A 137 2.79 -21.55 12.52
C GLN A 137 2.37 -22.63 11.52
N ARG A 138 1.26 -22.41 10.80
CA ARG A 138 0.77 -23.37 9.81
C ARG A 138 1.68 -23.50 8.60
N LEU A 139 2.18 -22.36 8.09
CA LEU A 139 3.18 -22.32 7.01
C LEU A 139 4.47 -23.04 7.41
N ARG A 140 4.97 -22.75 8.61
CA ARG A 140 6.17 -23.39 9.14
C ARG A 140 6.00 -24.91 9.23
N ALA A 141 4.90 -25.40 9.78
CA ALA A 141 4.64 -26.84 9.84
C ALA A 141 4.67 -27.47 8.44
N ALA A 142 3.95 -26.88 7.48
CA ALA A 142 3.90 -27.39 6.11
C ALA A 142 5.27 -27.41 5.41
N PHE A 143 6.12 -26.40 5.63
CA PHE A 143 7.44 -26.36 5.01
C PHE A 143 8.46 -27.23 5.73
N CYS A 144 8.33 -27.43 7.04
CA CYS A 144 9.23 -28.29 7.80
C CYS A 144 8.95 -29.79 7.60
N ASP A 145 7.74 -30.15 7.18
CA ASP A 145 7.37 -31.52 6.80
C ASP A 145 7.99 -31.94 5.45
N ASP A 146 8.39 -30.98 4.60
CA ASP A 146 9.01 -31.24 3.29
C ASP A 146 10.51 -30.88 3.31
N PRO A 147 11.43 -31.86 3.15
CA PRO A 147 12.88 -31.62 3.25
C PRO A 147 13.44 -30.70 2.16
N ASP A 148 12.74 -30.54 1.03
CA ASP A 148 13.14 -29.63 -0.05
C ASP A 148 12.71 -28.19 0.22
N LEU A 149 11.68 -28.01 1.05
CA LEU A 149 11.12 -26.71 1.43
C LEU A 149 11.58 -26.24 2.80
N ALA A 150 12.16 -27.11 3.63
CA ALA A 150 12.68 -26.78 4.94
C ALA A 150 13.53 -25.49 4.90
N PRO A 151 13.14 -24.42 5.63
CA PRO A 151 13.88 -23.17 5.66
C PRO A 151 15.35 -23.35 6.09
N GLY A 152 16.23 -22.45 5.64
CA GLY A 152 17.62 -22.41 6.09
C GLY A 152 18.58 -21.85 5.07
N ARG A 153 18.67 -22.50 3.90
CA ARG A 153 19.72 -22.22 2.90
C ARG A 153 19.30 -21.36 1.70
N TYR A 154 18.07 -20.86 1.70
CA TYR A 154 17.54 -20.11 0.58
C TYR A 154 16.67 -18.95 1.01
N ALA A 155 16.51 -18.01 0.08
CA ALA A 155 15.57 -16.90 0.20
C ALA A 155 14.53 -17.04 -0.90
N ALA A 156 13.27 -16.75 -0.60
CA ALA A 156 12.23 -16.65 -1.60
C ALA A 156 11.18 -15.66 -1.12
N THR A 157 10.47 -15.02 -2.04
CA THR A 157 9.35 -14.15 -1.70
C THR A 157 8.14 -14.58 -2.50
N LEU A 158 7.07 -14.92 -1.79
CA LEU A 158 5.81 -15.38 -2.36
C LEU A 158 4.69 -14.47 -1.93
N ARG A 159 3.67 -14.35 -2.76
CA ARG A 159 2.43 -13.64 -2.45
C ARG A 159 1.26 -14.55 -2.71
N PHE A 160 0.26 -14.50 -1.84
CA PHE A 160 -0.97 -15.28 -1.99
C PHE A 160 -2.15 -14.59 -1.30
N SER A 161 -3.35 -15.03 -1.63
CA SER A 161 -4.59 -14.64 -0.95
C SER A 161 -5.14 -15.82 -0.15
N VAL A 162 -5.83 -15.55 0.95
CA VAL A 162 -6.55 -16.56 1.73
C VAL A 162 -8.05 -16.35 1.52
N ALA A 163 -8.76 -17.38 1.07
CA ALA A 163 -10.22 -17.35 0.95
C ALA A 163 -10.91 -17.47 2.31
N SER A 164 -12.21 -17.18 2.36
CA SER A 164 -13.02 -17.19 3.58
C SER A 164 -13.13 -18.56 4.26
N ASP A 165 -12.86 -19.65 3.54
CA ASP A 165 -12.78 -21.02 4.05
C ASP A 165 -11.37 -21.38 4.58
N GLY A 166 -10.41 -20.46 4.46
CA GLY A 166 -9.02 -20.69 4.84
C GLY A 166 -8.16 -21.33 3.74
N GLN A 167 -8.69 -21.52 2.53
CA GLN A 167 -7.90 -22.04 1.41
C GLN A 167 -6.96 -20.97 0.86
N VAL A 168 -5.72 -21.34 0.56
CA VAL A 168 -4.78 -20.45 -0.13
C VAL A 168 -5.05 -20.42 -1.63
N HIS A 169 -5.25 -19.24 -2.19
CA HIS A 169 -5.47 -19.00 -3.61
C HIS A 169 -4.38 -18.15 -4.25
N SER A 170 -4.17 -18.39 -5.55
CA SER A 170 -3.27 -17.64 -6.42
C SER A 170 -1.87 -17.44 -5.85
N PRO A 171 -1.15 -18.51 -5.44
CA PRO A 171 0.23 -18.37 -5.02
C PRO A 171 1.09 -17.92 -6.21
N GLU A 172 1.85 -16.85 -6.01
CA GLU A 172 2.75 -16.27 -7.00
C GLU A 172 4.13 -16.10 -6.39
N LEU A 173 5.16 -16.45 -7.17
CA LEU A 173 6.56 -16.26 -6.80
C LEU A 173 7.02 -14.88 -7.27
N LEU A 174 7.29 -13.98 -6.33
CA LEU A 174 7.84 -12.64 -6.62
C LEU A 174 9.36 -12.68 -6.76
N SER A 175 10.02 -13.55 -5.99
CA SER A 175 11.46 -13.81 -6.07
C SER A 175 11.73 -15.28 -5.74
N GLY A 176 12.43 -15.96 -6.64
CA GLY A 176 12.67 -17.41 -6.55
C GLY A 176 13.82 -17.80 -5.62
N SER A 177 13.87 -19.08 -5.27
CA SER A 177 14.89 -19.68 -4.39
C SER A 177 16.24 -19.95 -5.05
N GLY A 178 16.34 -19.68 -6.36
CA GLY A 178 17.48 -20.06 -7.19
C GLY A 178 17.44 -21.52 -7.66
N ASN A 179 16.37 -22.26 -7.35
CA ASN A 179 16.17 -23.63 -7.82
C ASN A 179 14.71 -23.80 -8.32
N ALA A 180 14.54 -24.06 -9.62
CA ALA A 180 13.23 -24.19 -10.24
C ALA A 180 12.38 -25.33 -9.67
N GLY A 181 13.00 -26.45 -9.28
CA GLY A 181 12.30 -27.58 -8.65
C GLY A 181 11.71 -27.20 -7.30
N ARG A 182 12.49 -26.51 -6.47
CA ARG A 182 12.03 -25.96 -5.18
C ARG A 182 10.97 -24.89 -5.37
N ASP A 183 11.12 -24.01 -6.35
CA ASP A 183 10.16 -22.95 -6.64
C ASP A 183 8.79 -23.51 -7.04
N ALA A 184 8.76 -24.52 -7.91
CA ALA A 184 7.54 -25.21 -8.26
C ALA A 184 6.91 -25.91 -7.04
N ARG A 185 7.75 -26.52 -6.19
CA ARG A 185 7.31 -27.20 -4.98
C ARG A 185 6.73 -26.24 -3.94
N LEU A 186 7.30 -25.04 -3.78
CA LEU A 186 6.78 -23.97 -2.92
C LEU A 186 5.37 -23.55 -3.35
N LEU A 187 5.18 -23.32 -4.66
CA LEU A 187 3.88 -22.94 -5.21
C LEU A 187 2.83 -24.04 -4.98
N GLN A 188 3.18 -25.30 -5.24
CA GLN A 188 2.29 -26.45 -5.01
C GLN A 188 1.94 -26.62 -3.53
N ALA A 189 2.92 -26.49 -2.63
CA ALA A 189 2.71 -26.61 -1.19
C ALA A 189 1.79 -25.52 -0.66
N LEU A 190 1.96 -24.27 -1.13
CA LEU A 190 1.04 -23.19 -0.78
C LEU A 190 -0.36 -23.42 -1.33
N GLN A 191 -0.49 -23.91 -2.58
CA GLN A 191 -1.80 -24.12 -3.20
C GLN A 191 -2.60 -25.23 -2.49
N ALA A 192 -1.92 -26.24 -1.95
CA ALA A 192 -2.52 -27.30 -1.15
C ALA A 192 -2.72 -26.93 0.33
N LEU A 193 -2.27 -25.75 0.76
CA LEU A 193 -2.32 -25.35 2.16
C LEU A 193 -3.70 -24.82 2.54
N THR A 194 -4.28 -25.41 3.59
CA THR A 194 -5.43 -24.86 4.30
C THR A 194 -4.97 -24.27 5.63
N VAL A 195 -5.29 -23.00 5.85
CA VAL A 195 -5.02 -22.24 7.06
C VAL A 195 -6.32 -22.00 7.83
N ALA A 196 -6.24 -21.42 9.03
CA ALA A 196 -7.43 -21.06 9.77
C ALA A 196 -8.23 -19.97 9.01
N ALA A 197 -9.55 -20.12 8.95
CA ALA A 197 -10.44 -19.23 8.19
C ALA A 197 -10.35 -17.76 8.65
N ASP A 198 -9.98 -17.51 9.90
CA ASP A 198 -9.75 -16.16 10.44
C ASP A 198 -8.55 -15.44 9.80
N ALA A 199 -7.65 -16.17 9.14
CA ALA A 199 -6.56 -15.60 8.34
C ALA A 199 -7.08 -14.88 7.09
N ALA A 200 -8.29 -15.18 6.62
CA ALA A 200 -8.93 -14.45 5.52
C ALA A 200 -9.13 -12.96 5.84
N ALA A 201 -9.34 -12.65 7.13
CA ALA A 201 -9.54 -11.28 7.63
C ALA A 201 -8.22 -10.53 7.89
N LEU A 202 -7.06 -11.09 7.53
CA LEU A 202 -5.80 -10.35 7.47
C LEU A 202 -5.80 -9.40 6.26
N PRO A 203 -4.98 -8.33 6.27
CA PRO A 203 -4.72 -7.52 5.08
C PRO A 203 -4.25 -8.41 3.91
N GLN A 204 -5.07 -8.48 2.87
CA GLN A 204 -4.77 -9.25 1.66
C GLN A 204 -4.16 -8.34 0.58
N PRO A 205 -3.32 -8.87 -0.31
CA PRO A 205 -2.73 -10.21 -0.29
C PRO A 205 -1.60 -10.32 0.73
N VAL A 206 -1.44 -11.50 1.33
CA VAL A 206 -0.34 -11.77 2.26
C VAL A 206 0.96 -11.98 1.48
N THR A 207 2.04 -11.33 1.95
CA THR A 207 3.39 -11.53 1.42
C THR A 207 4.21 -12.33 2.41
N LEU A 208 4.76 -13.45 1.94
CA LEU A 208 5.65 -14.32 2.69
C LEU A 208 7.08 -14.14 2.21
N GLN A 209 7.96 -13.77 3.12
CA GLN A 209 9.40 -13.68 2.88
C GLN A 209 10.11 -14.81 3.62
N ILE A 210 10.71 -15.72 2.87
CA ILE A 210 11.61 -16.74 3.38
C ILE A 210 13.01 -16.13 3.38
N ARG A 211 13.67 -16.17 4.53
CA ARG A 211 15.05 -15.70 4.70
C ARG A 211 15.95 -16.89 4.98
N PRO A 212 17.23 -16.82 4.56
CA PRO A 212 18.21 -17.80 5.00
C PRO A 212 18.39 -17.68 6.52
N SER A 213 18.42 -18.81 7.20
CA SER A 213 18.64 -18.93 8.64
C SER A 213 19.75 -19.96 8.87
N GLY A 214 20.77 -19.57 9.64
CA GLY A 214 21.95 -20.41 9.90
C GLY A 214 21.74 -21.44 11.01
N THR A 215 20.53 -21.58 11.55
CA THR A 215 20.20 -22.46 12.69
C THR A 215 18.85 -23.14 12.45
N ASP A 216 18.72 -24.40 12.85
CA ASP A 216 17.48 -25.24 12.74
C ASP A 216 16.32 -24.74 13.63
N HIS A 217 16.34 -23.46 14.00
CA HIS A 217 15.31 -22.80 14.80
C HIS A 217 13.99 -22.65 14.05
N ASP A 218 14.04 -22.62 12.72
CA ASP A 218 12.85 -22.50 11.89
C ASP A 218 12.02 -23.79 11.86
N CYS A 219 12.63 -24.96 12.05
CA CYS A 219 11.89 -26.23 12.13
C CYS A 219 11.90 -26.89 13.52
N GLY A 220 12.47 -26.22 14.52
CA GLY A 220 12.34 -26.61 15.92
C GLY A 220 13.04 -27.92 16.30
N ARG A 221 13.92 -28.47 15.45
CA ARG A 221 14.73 -29.63 15.83
C ARG A 221 15.86 -29.17 16.74
N ARG A 222 15.64 -29.26 18.07
CA ARG A 222 16.76 -29.47 19.00
C ARG A 222 17.37 -30.83 18.65
N SER A 223 18.57 -30.85 18.07
CA SER A 223 19.37 -32.06 18.04
C SER A 223 19.45 -32.65 19.46
N PRO A 224 19.29 -33.97 19.67
CA PRO A 224 19.62 -34.56 20.96
C PRO A 224 21.11 -34.25 21.23
N LEU A 225 21.44 -33.77 22.43
CA LEU A 225 22.84 -33.68 22.83
C LEU A 225 23.46 -35.10 22.79
N PRO A 226 24.75 -35.21 22.41
CA PRO A 226 25.46 -36.49 22.32
C PRO A 226 25.53 -37.23 23.65
#